data_AF-A0AAF0EMT5-F1
#
_entry.id   AF-A0AAF0EMT5-F1
#
_cell.length_a   1.000
_cell.length_b   1.000
_cell.length_c   1.000
_cell.angle_alpha   90.00
_cell.angle_beta   90.00
_cell.angle_gamma   90.00
#
_symmetry.space_group_name_H-M   'P 1'
#
loop_
_entity.id
_entity.type
_entity.pdbx_description
1 polymer ?
#
loop_
_entity_poly.entity_id
_entity_poly.type
_entity_poly.pdbx_seq_one_letter_code
_entity_poly.pdbx_strand_id
1 'polypeptide(L)'
;MADRLWDELVAIRSCLLPDEFRWRGTSDEQHAWECAYQEYQATWVAPAIQQVHVALRVSRALGVSLYARLDAREALPTITVMVECPELVSHAAMTVMVQARLAECETQAIPHPTFDVLMLLQEALSEQQSACSTAPHTSVHETPTAYAPSCDMKRVLFWTHHLVAPSKRKQFAAWCPDMHVWGILKLGYPGFLCFEGAAEDVDDMACSGMPCPYAPKHRGRTLGPIRP
;
A
#
# COMPACT_ATOMS: atom_id res chain seq x y z
N MET A 1 -18.78 -16.11 4.82
CA MET A 1 -18.75 -15.20 3.65
C MET A 1 -18.16 -13.92 4.18
N ALA A 2 -16.96 -13.56 3.74
CA ALA A 2 -16.23 -12.43 4.31
C ALA A 2 -17.00 -11.13 4.03
N ASP A 3 -17.08 -10.25 5.03
CA ASP A 3 -17.87 -9.03 4.95
C ASP A 3 -17.02 -7.97 4.23
N ARG A 4 -17.46 -7.60 3.01
CA ARG A 4 -16.72 -6.73 2.09
C ARG A 4 -16.29 -5.43 2.75
N LEU A 5 -17.13 -4.86 3.62
CA LEU A 5 -16.86 -3.61 4.32
C LEU A 5 -15.65 -3.77 5.26
N TRP A 6 -15.62 -4.84 6.04
CA TRP A 6 -14.57 -5.06 7.04
C TRP A 6 -13.25 -5.50 6.40
N ASP A 7 -13.31 -6.30 5.34
CA ASP A 7 -12.14 -6.65 4.53
C ASP A 7 -11.52 -5.40 3.89
N GLU A 8 -12.35 -4.50 3.36
CA GLU A 8 -11.90 -3.24 2.79
C GLU A 8 -11.26 -2.33 3.84
N LEU A 9 -11.85 -2.22 5.04
CA LEU A 9 -11.25 -1.48 6.15
C LEU A 9 -9.91 -2.06 6.57
N VAL A 10 -9.77 -3.38 6.58
CA VAL A 10 -8.49 -4.07 6.84
C VAL A 10 -7.46 -3.71 5.76
N ALA A 11 -7.83 -3.68 4.48
CA ALA A 11 -6.95 -3.26 3.39
C ALA A 11 -6.50 -1.80 3.55
N ILE A 12 -7.43 -0.88 3.78
CA ILE A 12 -7.17 0.56 3.98
C ILE A 12 -6.25 0.80 5.19
N ARG A 13 -6.60 0.25 6.35
CA ARG A 13 -5.80 0.40 7.57
C ARG A 13 -4.42 -0.21 7.46
N SER A 14 -4.25 -1.19 6.58
CA SER A 14 -2.95 -1.80 6.34
C SER A 14 -2.06 -0.90 5.50
N CYS A 15 -2.57 -0.02 4.62
CA CYS A 15 -1.71 0.84 3.79
C CYS A 15 -1.43 2.22 4.39
N LEU A 16 -2.14 2.61 5.46
CA LEU A 16 -2.03 3.93 6.07
C LEU A 16 -1.27 3.93 7.39
N LEU A 17 -0.59 5.04 7.68
CA LEU A 17 -0.06 5.33 9.02
C LEU A 17 -1.20 5.63 10.01
N PRO A 18 -0.98 5.49 11.33
CA PRO A 18 -2.01 5.75 12.33
C PRO A 18 -2.64 7.15 12.27
N ASP A 19 -1.87 8.17 11.87
CA ASP A 19 -2.34 9.55 11.75
C ASP A 19 -3.01 9.86 10.39
N GLU A 20 -2.91 8.95 9.43
CA GLU A 20 -3.52 9.07 8.10
C GLU A 20 -4.93 8.48 8.04
N PHE A 21 -5.33 7.69 9.04
CA PHE A 21 -6.68 7.14 9.15
C PHE A 21 -7.41 7.72 10.35
N ARG A 22 -8.65 8.17 10.17
CA ARG A 22 -9.53 8.59 11.26
C ARG A 22 -10.97 8.17 11.00
N TRP A 23 -11.66 7.77 12.06
CA TRP A 23 -13.12 7.60 12.02
C TRP A 23 -13.83 8.96 11.95
N ARG A 24 -14.97 9.04 11.28
CA ARG A 24 -15.83 10.24 11.19
C ARG A 24 -17.20 9.98 11.78
N GLY A 25 -17.37 10.28 13.06
CA GLY A 25 -18.66 10.17 13.75
C GLY A 25 -18.59 10.85 15.11
N THR A 26 -19.60 10.63 15.93
CA THR A 26 -19.58 10.94 17.36
C THR A 26 -18.50 10.12 18.08
N SER A 27 -18.05 10.56 19.26
CA SER A 27 -17.04 9.82 20.03
C SER A 27 -17.46 8.38 20.33
N ASP A 28 -18.76 8.16 20.58
CA ASP A 28 -19.32 6.83 20.86
C ASP A 28 -19.30 5.94 19.61
N GLU A 29 -19.65 6.48 18.44
CA GLU A 29 -19.56 5.77 17.16
C GLU A 29 -18.12 5.41 16.82
N GLN A 30 -17.19 6.36 16.97
CA GLN A 30 -15.76 6.11 16.70
C GLN A 30 -15.21 5.01 17.61
N HIS A 31 -15.58 5.02 18.89
CA HIS A 31 -15.18 3.98 19.84
C HIS A 31 -15.79 2.62 19.45
N ALA A 32 -17.08 2.58 19.12
CA ALA A 32 -17.75 1.35 18.71
C ALA A 32 -17.14 0.76 17.42
N TRP A 33 -16.83 1.60 16.42
CA TRP A 33 -16.18 1.16 15.19
C TRP A 33 -14.76 0.67 15.41
N GLU A 34 -13.99 1.32 16.30
CA GLU A 34 -12.65 0.88 16.67
C GLU A 34 -12.69 -0.49 17.36
N CYS A 35 -13.57 -0.68 18.34
CA CYS A 35 -13.74 -1.97 19.02
C CYS A 35 -14.16 -3.07 18.04
N ALA A 36 -15.14 -2.80 17.18
CA ALA A 36 -15.61 -3.73 16.16
C ALA A 36 -14.50 -4.10 15.16
N TYR A 37 -13.68 -3.14 14.76
CA TYR A 37 -12.52 -3.38 13.88
C TYR A 37 -11.49 -4.31 14.52
N GLN A 38 -11.16 -4.09 15.79
CA GLN A 38 -10.20 -4.90 16.53
C GLN A 38 -10.73 -6.33 16.75
N GLU A 39 -12.01 -6.48 17.10
CA GLU A 39 -12.67 -7.77 17.22
C GLU A 39 -12.70 -8.52 15.88
N TYR A 40 -13.01 -7.82 14.78
CA TYR A 40 -12.96 -8.41 13.44
C TYR A 40 -11.56 -8.90 13.09
N GLN A 41 -10.51 -8.13 13.36
CA GLN A 41 -9.14 -8.58 13.09
C GLN A 41 -8.75 -9.83 13.90
N ALA A 42 -9.25 -9.97 15.12
CA ALA A 42 -8.94 -11.09 15.99
C ALA A 42 -9.71 -12.36 15.61
N THR A 43 -10.99 -12.21 15.26
CA THR A 43 -11.94 -13.32 15.12
C THR A 43 -12.32 -13.63 13.67
N TRP A 44 -12.17 -12.66 12.77
CA TRP A 44 -12.69 -12.67 11.39
C TRP A 44 -14.21 -12.90 11.31
N VAL A 45 -14.93 -12.56 12.40
CA VAL A 45 -16.39 -12.60 12.46
C VAL A 45 -16.91 -11.17 12.28
N ALA A 46 -17.71 -10.96 11.24
CA ALA A 46 -18.24 -9.66 10.89
C ALA A 46 -19.11 -9.06 12.02
N PRO A 47 -18.79 -7.85 12.51
CA PRO A 47 -19.61 -7.12 13.46
C PRO A 47 -21.02 -6.82 12.91
N ALA A 48 -21.98 -6.60 13.81
CA ALA A 48 -23.34 -6.18 13.44
C ALA A 48 -23.41 -4.77 12.82
N ILE A 49 -22.34 -3.99 12.94
CA ILE A 49 -22.24 -2.64 12.37
C ILE A 49 -22.16 -2.74 10.85
N GLN A 50 -23.13 -2.11 10.17
CA GLN A 50 -23.29 -2.17 8.72
C GLN A 50 -22.79 -0.92 7.99
N GLN A 51 -22.44 0.13 8.72
CA GLN A 51 -22.00 1.40 8.12
C GLN A 51 -20.91 2.03 8.97
N VAL A 52 -19.88 2.54 8.30
CA VAL A 52 -18.79 3.31 8.90
C VAL A 52 -18.42 4.50 8.03
N HIS A 53 -17.85 5.53 8.64
CA HIS A 53 -17.41 6.73 7.95
C HIS A 53 -15.95 6.98 8.32
N VAL A 54 -15.12 7.23 7.31
CA VAL A 54 -13.66 7.38 7.47
C VAL A 54 -13.15 8.63 6.79
N ALA A 55 -12.08 9.18 7.35
CA ALA A 55 -11.23 10.20 6.78
C ALA A 55 -9.83 9.61 6.57
N LEU A 56 -9.36 9.66 5.33
CA LEU A 56 -8.09 9.10 4.88
C LEU A 56 -7.24 10.26 4.36
N ARG A 57 -6.03 10.44 4.90
CA ARG A 57 -5.09 11.41 4.38
C ARG A 57 -4.35 10.81 3.18
N VAL A 58 -4.50 11.45 2.02
CA VAL A 58 -3.94 10.95 0.75
C VAL A 58 -2.55 11.55 0.54
N SER A 59 -2.40 12.86 0.73
CA SER A 59 -1.10 13.54 0.69
C SER A 59 -1.07 14.68 1.71
N ARG A 60 -0.14 14.60 2.66
CA ARG A 60 0.10 15.68 3.63
C ARG A 60 0.73 16.90 2.97
N ALA A 61 1.67 16.70 2.06
CA ALA A 61 2.39 17.77 1.39
C ALA A 61 1.46 18.63 0.50
N LEU A 62 0.45 18.01 -0.10
CA LEU A 62 -0.50 18.68 -0.98
C LEU A 62 -1.85 18.98 -0.31
N GLY A 63 -2.00 18.65 0.98
CA GLY A 63 -3.23 18.92 1.73
C GLY A 63 -4.46 18.17 1.18
N VAL A 64 -4.29 16.95 0.64
CA VAL A 64 -5.39 16.17 0.04
C VAL A 64 -5.85 15.09 1.01
N SER A 65 -7.16 15.05 1.27
CA SER A 65 -7.83 14.04 2.10
C SER A 65 -9.05 13.46 1.38
N LEU A 66 -9.40 12.23 1.71
CA LEU A 66 -10.53 11.50 1.20
C LEU A 66 -11.49 11.17 2.35
N TYR A 67 -12.77 11.43 2.16
CA TYR A 67 -13.83 11.05 3.08
C TYR A 67 -14.67 9.96 2.42
N ALA A 68 -14.84 8.83 3.08
CA ALA A 68 -15.64 7.73 2.57
C ALA A 68 -16.70 7.30 3.58
N ARG A 69 -17.92 7.08 3.09
CA ARG A 69 -18.96 6.32 3.78
C ARG A 69 -19.02 4.94 3.16
N LEU A 70 -18.74 3.92 3.96
CA LEU A 70 -18.82 2.52 3.57
C LEU A 70 -20.08 1.95 4.21
N ASP A 71 -20.94 1.32 3.40
CA ASP A 71 -22.17 0.68 3.84
C ASP A 71 -22.24 -0.73 3.26
N ALA A 72 -22.35 -1.74 4.11
CA ALA A 72 -22.39 -3.14 3.72
C ALA A 72 -23.60 -3.50 2.83
N ARG A 73 -24.61 -2.61 2.78
CA ARG A 73 -25.81 -2.75 1.95
C ARG A 73 -25.65 -2.13 0.56
N GLU A 74 -24.64 -1.29 0.37
CA GLU A 74 -24.37 -0.60 -0.89
C GLU A 74 -23.20 -1.26 -1.63
N ALA A 75 -23.30 -1.36 -2.95
CA ALA A 75 -22.23 -1.94 -3.76
C ALA A 75 -21.02 -1.01 -3.90
N LEU A 76 -21.26 0.31 -3.84
CA LEU A 76 -20.24 1.34 -3.96
C LEU A 76 -20.26 2.26 -2.73
N PRO A 77 -19.09 2.74 -2.29
CA PRO A 77 -18.99 3.73 -1.23
C PRO A 77 -19.39 5.12 -1.73
N THR A 78 -19.81 5.98 -0.81
CA THR A 78 -19.89 7.41 -1.10
C THR A 78 -18.55 8.07 -0.75
N ILE A 79 -17.87 8.63 -1.74
CA ILE A 79 -16.54 9.24 -1.56
C ILE A 79 -16.59 10.74 -1.89
N THR A 80 -15.95 11.55 -1.05
CA THR A 80 -15.71 12.98 -1.27
C THR A 80 -14.24 13.29 -1.05
N VAL A 81 -13.66 14.14 -1.90
CA VAL A 81 -12.27 14.59 -1.76
C VAL A 81 -12.26 15.98 -1.15
N MET A 82 -11.28 16.25 -0.29
CA MET A 82 -11.00 17.56 0.24
C MET A 82 -9.58 17.96 -0.17
N VAL A 83 -9.45 19.18 -0.69
CA VAL A 83 -8.16 19.76 -1.09
C VAL A 83 -7.98 21.06 -0.32
N GLU A 84 -6.99 21.11 0.56
CA GLU A 84 -6.65 22.28 1.37
C GLU A 84 -5.79 23.28 0.59
N CYS A 85 -5.03 22.80 -0.41
CA CYS A 85 -4.14 23.62 -1.23
C CYS A 85 -4.57 23.59 -2.72
N PRO A 86 -5.65 24.31 -3.09
CA PRO A 86 -6.20 24.29 -4.46
C PRO A 86 -5.22 24.84 -5.52
N GLU A 87 -4.26 25.66 -5.10
CA GLU A 87 -3.18 26.18 -5.96
C GLU A 87 -2.23 25.09 -6.48
N LEU A 88 -2.10 24.00 -5.72
CA LEU A 88 -1.21 22.88 -6.06
C LEU A 88 -1.96 21.72 -6.69
N VAL A 89 -3.23 21.54 -6.34
CA VAL A 89 -4.05 20.41 -6.78
C VAL A 89 -5.47 20.87 -7.10
N SER A 90 -5.98 20.54 -8.29
CA SER A 90 -7.35 20.87 -8.67
C SER A 90 -8.36 19.94 -8.01
N HIS A 91 -9.23 20.49 -7.15
CA HIS A 91 -10.34 19.74 -6.53
C HIS A 91 -11.28 19.12 -7.59
N ALA A 92 -11.57 19.84 -8.68
CA ALA A 92 -12.42 19.33 -9.75
C ALA A 92 -11.77 18.13 -10.47
N ALA A 93 -10.46 18.20 -10.74
CA ALA A 93 -9.74 17.08 -11.34
C ALA A 93 -9.75 15.85 -10.43
N MET A 94 -9.50 16.02 -9.12
CA MET A 94 -9.57 14.91 -8.16
C MET A 94 -10.97 14.30 -8.10
N THR A 95 -12.01 15.13 -8.07
CA THR A 95 -13.41 14.66 -8.05
C THR A 95 -13.73 13.83 -9.29
N VAL A 96 -13.32 14.28 -10.48
CA VAL A 96 -13.51 13.55 -11.73
C VAL A 96 -12.77 12.21 -11.71
N MET A 97 -11.52 12.16 -11.24
CA MET A 97 -10.76 10.90 -11.12
C MET A 97 -11.43 9.90 -10.18
N VAL A 98 -11.92 10.35 -9.02
CA VAL A 98 -12.66 9.49 -8.09
C VAL A 98 -13.92 8.93 -8.72
N GLN A 99 -14.73 9.78 -9.36
CA GLN A 99 -15.97 9.35 -9.99
C GLN A 99 -15.74 8.35 -11.13
N ALA A 100 -14.76 8.62 -11.99
CA ALA A 100 -14.37 7.71 -13.07
C ALA A 100 -13.94 6.35 -12.50
N ARG A 101 -13.10 6.35 -11.46
CA ARG A 101 -12.61 5.11 -10.87
C ARG A 101 -13.71 4.31 -10.17
N LEU A 102 -14.65 4.97 -9.50
CA LEU A 102 -15.81 4.29 -8.89
C LEU A 102 -16.69 3.61 -9.96
N ALA A 103 -16.93 4.27 -11.10
CA ALA A 103 -17.68 3.68 -12.21
C ALA A 103 -16.96 2.46 -12.82
N GLU A 104 -15.63 2.50 -12.92
CA GLU A 104 -14.83 1.33 -13.31
C GLU A 104 -14.93 0.20 -12.29
N CYS A 105 -14.85 0.51 -10.99
CA CYS A 105 -14.98 -0.48 -9.92
C CYS A 105 -16.32 -1.21 -9.99
N GLU A 106 -17.40 -0.49 -10.27
CA GLU A 106 -18.73 -1.07 -10.48
C GLU A 106 -18.76 -2.01 -11.68
N THR A 107 -18.26 -1.54 -12.83
CA THR A 107 -18.26 -2.29 -14.09
C THR A 107 -17.41 -3.56 -14.01
N GLN A 108 -16.27 -3.49 -13.32
CA GLN A 108 -15.31 -4.59 -13.20
C GLN A 108 -15.51 -5.44 -11.93
N ALA A 109 -16.52 -5.14 -11.11
CA ALA A 109 -16.78 -5.77 -9.83
C ALA A 109 -15.54 -5.81 -8.90
N ILE A 110 -14.83 -4.68 -8.81
CA ILE A 110 -13.64 -4.55 -7.97
C ILE A 110 -14.04 -4.70 -6.48
N PRO A 111 -13.39 -5.59 -5.70
CA PRO A 111 -13.82 -5.90 -4.34
C PRO A 111 -13.72 -4.76 -3.32
N HIS A 112 -12.76 -3.83 -3.48
CA HIS A 112 -12.42 -2.80 -2.49
C HIS A 112 -12.32 -1.40 -3.12
N PRO A 113 -13.44 -0.84 -3.59
CA PRO A 113 -13.48 0.40 -4.37
C PRO A 113 -12.84 1.63 -3.67
N THR A 114 -13.03 1.80 -2.37
CA THR A 114 -12.42 2.87 -1.57
C THR A 114 -10.90 2.70 -1.51
N PHE A 115 -10.42 1.47 -1.29
CA PHE A 115 -8.99 1.18 -1.30
C PHE A 115 -8.38 1.45 -2.68
N ASP A 116 -9.04 1.02 -3.76
CA ASP A 116 -8.62 1.29 -5.13
C ASP A 116 -8.54 2.80 -5.44
N VAL A 117 -9.55 3.56 -5.03
CA VAL A 117 -9.54 5.02 -5.19
C VAL A 117 -8.41 5.66 -4.38
N LEU A 118 -8.17 5.22 -3.15
CA LEU A 118 -7.07 5.71 -2.32
C LEU A 118 -5.72 5.48 -3.01
N MET A 119 -5.49 4.29 -3.58
CA MET A 119 -4.26 3.96 -4.32
C MET A 119 -4.08 4.82 -5.56
N LEU A 120 -5.14 4.98 -6.36
CA LEU A 120 -5.12 5.84 -7.55
C LEU A 120 -4.69 7.27 -7.19
N LEU A 121 -5.28 7.85 -6.14
CA LEU A 121 -4.97 9.23 -5.76
C LEU A 121 -3.55 9.35 -5.19
N GLN A 122 -3.09 8.39 -4.38
CA GLN A 122 -1.71 8.40 -3.89
C GLN A 122 -0.69 8.32 -5.02
N GLU A 123 -0.95 7.52 -6.05
CA GLU A 123 -0.09 7.40 -7.24
C GLU A 123 -0.06 8.72 -8.03
N ALA A 124 -1.23 9.24 -8.41
CA ALA A 124 -1.33 10.49 -9.17
C ALA A 124 -0.65 11.67 -8.46
N LEU A 125 -0.80 11.78 -7.13
CA LEU A 125 -0.21 12.86 -6.33
C LEU A 125 1.28 12.68 -6.07
N SER A 126 1.82 11.47 -6.18
CA SER A 126 3.27 11.21 -6.06
C SER A 126 4.03 11.71 -7.28
N GLU A 127 3.44 11.56 -8.47
CA GLU A 127 3.99 12.10 -9.72
C GLU A 127 4.08 13.63 -9.68
N GLN A 128 3.04 14.30 -9.17
CA GLN A 128 3.01 15.76 -9.04
C GLN A 128 4.04 16.30 -8.04
N GLN A 129 4.29 15.60 -6.93
CA GLN A 129 5.32 15.99 -5.95
C GLN A 129 6.73 15.87 -6.53
N SER A 130 6.97 14.84 -7.35
CA SER A 130 8.26 14.60 -7.99
C SER A 130 8.57 15.66 -9.05
N ALA A 131 7.56 16.12 -9.79
CA ALA A 131 7.70 17.17 -10.80
C ALA A 131 8.06 18.55 -10.20
N CYS A 132 7.74 18.79 -8.92
CA CYS A 132 8.03 20.05 -8.21
C CYS A 132 9.41 20.06 -7.51
N SER A 133 10.07 18.90 -7.39
CA SER A 133 11.27 18.71 -6.53
C SER A 133 12.60 18.56 -7.28
N THR A 134 12.74 19.09 -8.51
CA THR A 134 14.01 19.05 -9.25
C THR A 134 15.00 20.11 -8.77
N ALA A 135 15.79 19.78 -7.73
CA ALA A 135 17.07 20.42 -7.45
C ALA A 135 18.23 19.52 -7.94
N PRO A 136 19.24 20.06 -8.65
CA PRO A 136 20.38 19.28 -9.13
C PRO A 136 21.36 19.01 -7.99
N HIS A 137 21.43 17.77 -7.51
CA HIS A 137 22.50 17.33 -6.61
C HIS A 137 23.72 16.89 -7.40
N THR A 138 24.71 17.77 -7.50
CA THR A 138 26.09 17.42 -7.85
C THR A 138 26.71 16.69 -6.66
N SER A 139 27.20 15.46 -6.85
CA SER A 139 28.06 14.82 -5.86
C SER A 139 29.33 14.32 -6.53
N VAL A 140 30.44 14.68 -5.89
CA VAL A 140 31.82 14.55 -6.31
C VAL A 140 32.32 13.16 -5.93
N HIS A 141 32.96 12.46 -6.87
CA HIS A 141 33.63 11.19 -6.64
C HIS A 141 34.90 11.38 -5.80
N GLU A 142 35.00 10.68 -4.67
CA GLU A 142 36.29 10.34 -4.05
C GLU A 142 36.35 8.82 -3.84
N THR A 143 37.46 8.22 -4.29
CA THR A 143 37.73 6.78 -4.26
C THR A 143 38.73 6.47 -3.15
N PRO A 144 38.43 5.51 -2.26
CA PRO A 144 39.46 4.78 -1.53
C PRO A 144 39.44 3.28 -1.89
N THR A 145 40.57 2.80 -2.40
CA THR A 145 40.91 1.39 -2.59
C THR A 145 41.44 0.77 -1.28
N ALA A 146 40.80 -0.29 -0.77
CA ALA A 146 41.47 -1.42 -0.09
C ALA A 146 40.46 -2.53 0.30
N TYR A 147 40.75 -3.75 -0.18
CA TYR A 147 40.25 -5.07 0.27
C TYR A 147 38.89 -5.13 0.99
N ALA A 148 37.81 -5.25 0.21
CA ALA A 148 36.56 -5.81 0.71
C ALA A 148 36.50 -7.30 0.30
N PRO A 149 36.09 -8.23 1.18
CA PRO A 149 35.51 -9.48 0.67
C PRO A 149 34.42 -9.07 -0.32
N SER A 150 34.48 -9.57 -1.54
CA SER A 150 33.46 -9.31 -2.55
C SER A 150 32.16 -9.95 -2.05
N CYS A 151 31.38 -9.19 -1.28
CA CYS A 151 30.03 -9.55 -0.93
C CYS A 151 29.21 -9.36 -2.21
N ASP A 152 28.90 -10.47 -2.88
CA ASP A 152 28.03 -10.45 -4.04
C ASP A 152 26.63 -10.09 -3.56
N MET A 153 26.29 -8.82 -3.69
CA MET A 153 24.97 -8.28 -3.37
C MET A 153 23.98 -8.67 -4.46
N LYS A 154 22.80 -9.13 -4.07
CA LYS A 154 21.70 -9.47 -4.98
C LYS A 154 20.46 -8.67 -4.61
N ARG A 155 19.73 -8.23 -5.63
CA ARG A 155 18.38 -7.68 -5.48
C ARG A 155 17.38 -8.46 -6.31
N VAL A 156 16.26 -8.84 -5.70
CA VAL A 156 15.15 -9.54 -6.39
C VAL A 156 13.86 -8.76 -6.19
N LEU A 157 13.17 -8.52 -7.30
CA LEU A 157 11.86 -7.85 -7.32
C LEU A 157 10.79 -8.86 -7.75
N PHE A 158 9.83 -9.12 -6.87
CA PHE A 158 8.61 -9.84 -7.18
C PHE A 158 7.49 -8.85 -7.39
N TRP A 159 6.91 -8.87 -8.58
CA TRP A 159 5.79 -8.02 -8.92
C TRP A 159 4.52 -8.88 -8.97
N THR A 160 3.45 -8.41 -8.35
CA THR A 160 2.17 -9.11 -8.35
C THR A 160 1.06 -8.12 -8.62
N HIS A 161 0.10 -8.52 -9.45
CA HIS A 161 -1.10 -7.72 -9.67
C HIS A 161 -1.86 -7.51 -8.35
N HIS A 162 -1.93 -8.51 -7.46
CA HIS A 162 -2.69 -8.41 -6.21
C HIS A 162 -1.84 -8.86 -5.01
N LEU A 163 -1.36 -7.90 -4.21
CA LEU A 163 -0.71 -8.17 -2.93
C LEU A 163 -1.52 -7.55 -1.79
N VAL A 164 -2.64 -8.18 -1.45
CA VAL A 164 -3.68 -7.59 -0.59
C VAL A 164 -3.68 -8.16 0.83
N ALA A 165 -2.78 -9.08 1.19
CA ALA A 165 -2.83 -9.77 2.50
C ALA A 165 -1.94 -9.09 3.56
N PRO A 166 -2.49 -8.46 4.61
CA PRO A 166 -1.71 -7.79 5.67
C PRO A 166 -0.93 -8.76 6.56
N SER A 167 -1.40 -10.01 6.67
CA SER A 167 -0.66 -11.10 7.32
C SER A 167 0.73 -11.31 6.72
N LYS A 168 0.90 -11.00 5.43
CA LYS A 168 2.19 -11.06 4.74
C LYS A 168 3.17 -10.00 5.25
N ARG A 169 2.71 -8.82 5.70
CA ARG A 169 3.62 -7.82 6.28
C ARG A 169 4.24 -8.31 7.59
N LYS A 170 3.43 -8.94 8.46
CA LYS A 170 3.92 -9.50 9.73
C LYS A 170 4.89 -10.65 9.49
N GLN A 171 4.58 -11.54 8.54
CA GLN A 171 5.48 -12.62 8.14
C GLN A 171 6.78 -12.09 7.54
N PHE A 172 6.70 -11.11 6.64
CA PHE A 172 7.86 -10.49 6.01
C PHE A 172 8.76 -9.76 6.99
N ALA A 173 8.18 -9.00 7.92
CA ALA A 173 8.92 -8.32 8.99
C ALA A 173 9.62 -9.32 9.94
N ALA A 174 9.09 -10.54 10.08
CA ALA A 174 9.74 -11.60 10.85
C ALA A 174 10.87 -12.29 10.05
N TRP A 175 10.67 -12.56 8.76
CA TRP A 175 11.63 -13.32 7.95
C TRP A 175 12.88 -12.53 7.54
N CYS A 176 12.74 -11.22 7.26
CA CYS A 176 13.85 -10.40 6.79
C CYS A 176 15.05 -10.37 7.76
N PRO A 177 14.84 -10.15 9.07
CA PRO A 177 15.92 -10.27 10.06
C PRO A 177 16.53 -11.67 10.14
N ASP A 178 15.70 -12.72 10.16
CA ASP A 178 16.15 -14.11 10.34
C ASP A 178 17.05 -14.59 9.18
N MET A 179 16.80 -14.08 7.98
CA MET A 179 17.53 -14.43 6.76
C MET A 179 18.63 -13.43 6.41
N HIS A 180 18.90 -12.40 7.24
CA HIS A 180 19.86 -11.34 6.96
C HIS A 180 19.60 -10.58 5.64
N VAL A 181 18.33 -10.51 5.22
CA VAL A 181 17.90 -9.83 3.99
C VAL A 181 17.13 -8.57 4.32
N TRP A 182 17.48 -7.45 3.71
CA TRP A 182 16.66 -6.25 3.73
C TRP A 182 15.51 -6.38 2.75
N GLY A 183 14.32 -5.92 3.12
CA GLY A 183 13.16 -6.04 2.26
C GLY A 183 12.19 -4.86 2.31
N ILE A 184 11.58 -4.58 1.16
CA ILE A 184 10.44 -3.65 1.02
C ILE A 184 9.23 -4.43 0.51
N LEU A 185 8.08 -4.18 1.13
CA LEU A 185 6.79 -4.71 0.73
C LEU A 185 5.81 -3.56 0.45
N LYS A 186 5.35 -3.42 -0.79
CA LYS A 186 4.21 -2.56 -1.15
C LYS A 186 2.98 -3.45 -1.34
N LEU A 187 2.01 -3.32 -0.43
CA LEU A 187 0.69 -3.95 -0.59
C LEU A 187 -0.16 -3.13 -1.57
N GLY A 188 -1.07 -3.79 -2.30
CA GLY A 188 -2.03 -3.15 -3.19
C GLY A 188 -2.03 -3.67 -4.62
N TYR A 189 -2.46 -2.80 -5.53
CA TYR A 189 -2.55 -3.02 -6.99
C TYR A 189 -1.81 -1.88 -7.74
N PRO A 190 -0.66 -2.13 -8.38
CA PRO A 190 0.14 -3.35 -8.26
C PRO A 190 0.90 -3.40 -6.93
N GLY A 191 1.06 -4.60 -6.40
CA GLY A 191 1.89 -4.87 -5.23
C GLY A 191 3.25 -5.41 -5.63
N PHE A 192 4.28 -5.14 -4.83
CA PHE A 192 5.61 -5.71 -5.05
C PHE A 192 6.33 -6.05 -3.75
N LEU A 193 7.27 -6.99 -3.86
CA LEU A 193 8.25 -7.32 -2.85
C LEU A 193 9.63 -7.09 -3.44
N CYS A 194 10.48 -6.37 -2.73
CA CYS A 194 11.89 -6.19 -3.07
C CYS A 194 12.73 -6.78 -1.94
N PHE A 195 13.73 -7.57 -2.28
CA PHE A 195 14.69 -8.15 -1.35
C PHE A 195 16.10 -7.75 -1.78
N GLU A 196 16.95 -7.42 -0.82
CA GLU A 196 18.34 -7.04 -1.03
C GLU A 196 19.24 -7.55 0.10
N GLY A 197 20.37 -8.17 -0.25
CA GLY A 197 21.29 -8.78 0.71
C GLY A 197 22.39 -9.55 -0.01
N ALA A 198 23.13 -10.39 0.71
CA ALA A 198 24.09 -11.31 0.11
C ALA A 198 23.35 -12.28 -0.84
N ALA A 199 23.98 -12.66 -1.96
CA ALA A 199 23.33 -13.43 -3.00
C ALA A 199 22.76 -14.77 -2.51
N GLU A 200 23.48 -15.45 -1.62
CA GLU A 200 23.06 -16.70 -0.99
C GLU A 200 21.81 -16.52 -0.12
N ASP A 201 21.79 -15.51 0.74
CA ASP A 201 20.66 -15.20 1.62
C ASP A 201 19.40 -14.82 0.83
N VAL A 202 19.58 -14.03 -0.24
CA VAL A 202 18.46 -13.61 -1.11
C VAL A 202 17.93 -14.78 -1.94
N ASP A 203 18.78 -15.70 -2.38
CA ASP A 203 18.37 -16.92 -3.08
C ASP A 203 17.62 -17.88 -2.16
N ASP A 204 18.11 -18.06 -0.93
CA ASP A 204 17.43 -18.88 0.07
C ASP A 204 16.07 -18.27 0.45
N MET A 205 15.97 -16.95 0.56
CA MET A 205 14.69 -16.27 0.79
C MET A 205 13.73 -16.42 -0.40
N ALA A 206 14.22 -16.33 -1.63
CA ALA A 206 13.42 -16.49 -2.84
C ALA A 206 12.94 -17.94 -3.06
N CYS A 207 13.74 -18.93 -2.68
CA CYS A 207 13.44 -20.35 -2.85
C CYS A 207 12.68 -20.98 -1.68
N SER A 208 12.94 -20.56 -0.44
CA SER A 208 12.47 -21.23 0.78
C SER A 208 11.33 -20.48 1.48
N GLY A 209 11.27 -19.15 1.34
CA GLY A 209 10.33 -18.29 2.07
C GLY A 209 8.97 -18.08 1.40
N MET A 210 8.81 -18.49 0.13
CA MET A 210 7.58 -18.25 -0.63
C MET A 210 6.67 -19.50 -0.61
N PRO A 211 5.49 -19.47 0.06
CA PRO A 211 4.51 -20.52 -0.13
C PRO A 211 4.16 -20.66 -1.62
N CYS A 212 3.96 -21.92 -2.03
CA CYS A 212 3.95 -22.43 -3.40
C CYS A 212 2.84 -21.92 -4.39
N PRO A 213 1.90 -21.00 -4.10
CA PRO A 213 1.09 -20.42 -5.19
C PRO A 213 1.84 -19.41 -6.06
N TYR A 214 3.02 -18.92 -5.63
CA TYR A 214 3.70 -17.77 -6.25
C TYR A 214 5.10 -18.08 -6.81
N ALA A 215 5.46 -19.36 -6.93
CA ALA A 215 6.64 -19.74 -7.72
C ALA A 215 6.43 -19.23 -9.17
N PRO A 216 7.25 -18.29 -9.66
CA PRO A 216 6.99 -17.66 -10.94
C PRO A 216 7.17 -18.69 -12.06
N LYS A 217 6.08 -18.99 -12.79
CA LYS A 217 6.15 -19.71 -14.08
C LYS A 217 6.75 -18.87 -15.21
N HIS A 218 7.19 -17.65 -14.94
CA HIS A 218 7.82 -16.77 -15.93
C HIS A 218 9.16 -16.24 -15.42
N ARG A 219 10.19 -16.46 -16.26
CA ARG A 219 11.60 -16.10 -16.07
C ARG A 219 11.76 -14.76 -15.34
N GLY A 220 12.28 -14.81 -14.11
CA GLY A 220 12.83 -13.63 -13.46
C GLY A 220 13.93 -13.04 -14.35
N ARG A 221 13.86 -11.74 -14.62
CA ARG A 221 15.01 -11.00 -15.13
C ARG A 221 15.93 -10.73 -13.95
N THR A 222 17.02 -11.47 -13.87
CA THR A 222 18.19 -11.09 -13.07
C THR A 222 18.73 -9.80 -13.67
N LEU A 223 18.53 -8.67 -12.98
CA LEU A 223 19.31 -7.48 -13.29
C LEU A 223 20.75 -7.79 -12.85
N GLY A 224 21.68 -7.62 -13.79
CA GLY A 224 23.10 -7.91 -13.57
C GLY A 224 23.68 -7.10 -12.40
N PRO A 225 24.85 -7.50 -11.89
CA PRO A 225 25.46 -6.87 -10.72
C PRO A 225 25.60 -5.36 -10.94
N ILE A 226 25.10 -4.59 -9.97
CA ILE A 226 25.34 -3.16 -9.88
C ILE A 226 26.83 -3.03 -9.52
N ARG A 227 27.65 -2.62 -10.49
CA ARG A 227 29.03 -2.21 -10.19
C ARG A 227 28.97 -0.91 -9.39
N PRO A 228 29.85 -0.77 -8.37
CA PRO A 228 29.81 0.34 -7.42
C PRO A 228 29.97 1.70 -8.09
#